data_AF-A0A945MI52-F1
#
_entry.id   AF-A0A945MI52-F1
#
_cell.length_a   1.000
_cell.length_b   1.000
_cell.length_c   1.000
_cell.angle_alpha   90.00
_cell.angle_beta   90.00
_cell.angle_gamma   90.00
#
_symmetry.space_group_name_H-M   'P 1'
#
loop_
_entity.id
_entity.type
_entity.pdbx_description
1 polymer ?
#
loop_
_entity_poly.entity_id
_entity_poly.type
_entity_poly.pdbx_seq_one_letter_code
_entity_poly.pdbx_strand_id
1 'polypeptide(L)'
;MELRPNRVKRKLAAGDIAYIAVGMTDPDDIDAFGPCGFDGVWLEGEHGAVDASDLGDLTRACDIWGLTSIVRVNANDQGLIYRTFDRGAQGVCIPHVNTGAEAHNVVAGGKFAPLGQR
;
A
#
# COMPACT_ATOMS: atom_id res chain seq x y z
N MET A 1 -0.41 1.23 22.60
CA MET A 1 -0.93 1.55 21.25
C MET A 1 -0.83 0.28 20.44
N GLU A 2 -1.96 -0.24 19.96
CA GLU A 2 -1.96 -1.42 19.09
C GLU A 2 -1.74 -0.96 17.65
N LEU A 3 -0.74 -1.54 16.97
CA LEU A 3 -0.48 -1.22 15.56
C LEU A 3 -1.51 -1.96 14.70
N ARG A 4 -2.17 -1.24 13.79
CA ARG A 4 -3.11 -1.83 12.83
C ARG A 4 -2.46 -3.00 12.05
N PRO A 5 -3.14 -4.16 11.94
CA PRO A 5 -2.56 -5.34 11.30
C PRO A 5 -2.46 -5.16 9.79
N ASN A 6 -1.35 -5.58 9.19
CA ASN A 6 -1.25 -5.77 7.73
C ASN A 6 -1.67 -7.21 7.41
N ARG A 7 -2.96 -7.40 7.10
CA ARG A 7 -3.55 -8.73 6.85
C ARG A 7 -2.93 -9.40 5.65
N VAL A 8 -2.72 -8.66 4.56
CA VAL A 8 -2.13 -9.20 3.32
C VAL A 8 -0.74 -9.75 3.59
N LYS A 9 0.13 -8.98 4.27
CA LYS A 9 1.48 -9.44 4.63
C LYS A 9 1.45 -10.67 5.53
N ARG A 10 0.51 -10.76 6.48
CA ARG A 10 0.35 -11.94 7.34
C ARG A 10 -0.04 -13.19 6.55
N LYS A 11 -1.03 -13.09 5.66
CA LYS A 11 -1.47 -14.22 4.82
C LYS A 11 -0.36 -14.68 3.88
N LEU A 12 0.30 -13.76 3.19
CA LEU A 12 1.44 -14.09 2.32
C LEU A 12 2.59 -14.76 3.08
N ALA A 13 2.89 -14.31 4.31
CA ALA A 13 3.91 -14.94 5.14
C ALA A 13 3.54 -16.35 5.63
N ALA A 14 2.24 -16.65 5.74
CA ALA A 14 1.72 -17.99 6.08
C ALA A 14 1.63 -18.92 4.87
N GLY A 15 1.89 -18.42 3.65
CA GLY A 15 1.68 -19.17 2.41
C GLY A 15 0.21 -19.21 1.95
N ASP A 16 -0.66 -18.39 2.54
CA ASP A 16 -2.07 -18.28 2.19
C ASP A 16 -2.31 -17.32 1.02
N ILE A 17 -3.50 -17.41 0.42
CA ILE A 17 -3.98 -16.50 -0.62
C ILE A 17 -4.55 -15.22 0.02
N ALA A 18 -4.11 -14.06 -0.47
CA ALA A 18 -4.70 -12.76 -0.14
C ALA A 18 -5.54 -12.23 -1.31
N TYR A 19 -6.79 -11.88 -1.04
CA TYR A 19 -7.72 -11.32 -2.04
C TYR A 19 -7.70 -9.79 -1.96
N ILE A 20 -7.38 -9.13 -3.08
CA ILE A 20 -7.22 -7.68 -3.16
C ILE A 20 -8.27 -7.10 -4.11
N ALA A 21 -9.04 -6.12 -3.64
CA ALA A 21 -9.94 -5.33 -4.48
C ALA A 21 -9.15 -4.27 -5.26
N VAL A 22 -9.57 -3.97 -6.48
CA VAL A 22 -8.93 -3.00 -7.39
C VAL A 22 -9.98 -2.03 -7.93
N GLY A 23 -9.55 -0.84 -8.34
CA GLY A 23 -10.41 0.13 -9.03
C GLY A 23 -11.11 1.15 -8.13
N MET A 24 -10.75 1.20 -6.85
CA MET A 24 -11.25 2.21 -5.91
C MET A 24 -10.44 3.49 -6.04
N THR A 25 -11.13 4.60 -6.25
CA THR A 25 -10.51 5.94 -6.34
C THR A 25 -11.12 6.93 -5.36
N ASP A 26 -12.24 6.58 -4.73
CA ASP A 26 -12.91 7.39 -3.71
C ASP A 26 -13.09 6.59 -2.40
N PRO A 27 -13.01 7.22 -1.20
CA PRO A 27 -13.32 6.56 0.06
C PRO A 27 -14.70 5.90 0.11
N ASP A 28 -15.72 6.46 -0.55
CA ASP A 28 -17.07 5.91 -0.60
C ASP A 28 -17.09 4.55 -1.33
N ASP A 29 -16.22 4.36 -2.33
CA ASP A 29 -16.04 3.05 -2.98
C ASP A 29 -15.52 2.02 -1.97
N ILE A 30 -14.53 2.42 -1.15
CA ILE A 30 -13.95 1.55 -0.12
C ILE A 30 -15.00 1.20 0.93
N ASP A 31 -15.83 2.17 1.33
CA ASP A 31 -16.92 1.94 2.28
C ASP A 31 -17.99 0.99 1.75
N ALA A 32 -18.34 1.10 0.46
CA ALA A 32 -19.30 0.21 -0.18
C ALA A 32 -18.79 -1.24 -0.28
N PHE A 33 -17.50 -1.43 -0.53
CA PHE A 33 -16.88 -2.74 -0.74
C PHE A 33 -16.26 -3.35 0.53
N GLY A 34 -16.06 -2.55 1.58
CA GLY A 34 -15.47 -2.96 2.86
C GLY A 34 -16.05 -4.27 3.43
N PRO A 35 -17.38 -4.45 3.45
CA PRO A 35 -18.02 -5.67 3.94
C PRO A 35 -17.80 -6.93 3.08
N CYS A 36 -17.28 -6.81 1.86
CA CYS A 36 -17.25 -7.91 0.88
C CYS A 36 -16.19 -9.00 1.14
N GLY A 37 -15.45 -8.93 2.26
CA GLY A 37 -14.56 -10.00 2.70
C GLY A 37 -13.17 -10.01 2.05
N PHE A 38 -12.76 -8.93 1.40
CA PHE A 38 -11.39 -8.78 0.89
C PHE A 38 -10.37 -8.63 2.03
N ASP A 39 -9.09 -8.87 1.71
CA ASP A 39 -7.97 -8.70 2.64
C ASP A 39 -7.31 -7.32 2.52
N GLY A 40 -7.49 -6.66 1.38
CA GLY A 40 -6.92 -5.35 1.10
C GLY A 40 -7.46 -4.71 -0.17
N VAL A 41 -6.97 -3.50 -0.40
CA VAL A 41 -7.29 -2.65 -1.53
C VAL A 41 -6.00 -2.26 -2.24
N TRP A 42 -6.04 -2.34 -3.56
CA TRP A 42 -5.03 -1.80 -4.45
C TRP A 42 -5.41 -0.39 -4.89
N LEU A 43 -4.59 0.57 -4.48
CA LEU A 43 -4.73 1.98 -4.82
C LEU A 43 -3.76 2.29 -5.95
N GLU A 44 -4.31 2.68 -7.10
CA GLU A 44 -3.61 2.69 -8.38
C GLU A 44 -3.13 4.09 -8.77
N GLY A 45 -1.85 4.39 -8.53
CA GLY A 45 -1.23 5.68 -8.81
C GLY A 45 -0.23 5.71 -9.96
N GLU A 46 -0.04 4.61 -10.71
CA GLU A 46 0.82 4.60 -11.92
C GLU A 46 0.01 4.86 -13.19
N HIS A 47 -1.14 4.22 -13.33
CA HIS A 47 -2.04 4.33 -14.48
C HIS A 47 -3.46 4.77 -14.12
N GLY A 48 -3.73 4.93 -12.82
CA GLY A 48 -5.02 5.35 -12.29
C GLY A 48 -5.01 6.79 -11.84
N ALA A 49 -6.12 7.18 -11.23
CA ALA A 49 -6.35 8.56 -10.78
C ALA A 49 -5.82 8.84 -9.37
N VAL A 50 -5.40 7.82 -8.60
CA VAL A 50 -4.99 8.00 -7.20
C VAL A 50 -3.68 8.76 -7.13
N ASP A 51 -3.70 9.92 -6.49
CA ASP A 51 -2.53 10.73 -6.22
C ASP A 51 -2.19 10.76 -4.72
N ALA A 52 -1.12 11.47 -4.36
CA ALA A 52 -0.70 11.55 -2.97
C ALA A 52 -1.72 12.23 -2.05
N SER A 53 -2.50 13.21 -2.56
CA SER A 53 -3.56 13.93 -1.85
C SER A 53 -4.63 12.96 -1.34
N ASP A 54 -5.01 12.00 -2.17
CA ASP A 54 -6.11 11.07 -1.90
C ASP A 54 -5.76 10.04 -0.83
N LEU A 55 -4.48 9.66 -0.74
CA LEU A 55 -4.01 8.55 0.10
C LEU A 55 -4.43 8.66 1.56
N GLY A 56 -4.48 9.88 2.12
CA GLY A 56 -4.89 10.06 3.51
C GLY A 56 -6.30 9.57 3.78
N ASP A 57 -7.23 9.89 2.88
CA ASP A 57 -8.64 9.49 3.02
C ASP A 57 -8.87 8.04 2.59
N LEU A 58 -8.24 7.60 1.50
CA LEU A 58 -8.36 6.22 1.01
C LEU A 58 -7.80 5.20 2.01
N THR A 59 -6.63 5.48 2.59
CA THR A 59 -6.02 4.55 3.57
C THR A 59 -6.78 4.57 4.89
N ARG A 60 -7.36 5.70 5.28
CA ARG A 60 -8.24 5.81 6.45
C ARG A 60 -9.53 5.01 6.26
N ALA A 61 -10.15 5.04 5.09
CA ALA A 61 -11.30 4.19 4.79
C ALA A 61 -10.93 2.71 4.86
N CYS A 62 -9.77 2.32 4.31
CA CYS A 62 -9.27 0.94 4.45
C CYS A 62 -9.14 0.50 5.92
N ASP A 63 -8.64 1.38 6.79
CA ASP A 63 -8.47 1.09 8.21
C ASP A 63 -9.80 0.81 8.93
N ILE A 64 -10.86 1.57 8.61
CA ILE A 64 -12.20 1.40 9.20
C ILE A 64 -12.72 -0.02 8.94
N TRP A 65 -12.47 -0.56 7.75
CA TRP A 65 -12.89 -1.91 7.35
C TRP A 65 -11.85 -3.00 7.64
N GLY A 66 -10.73 -2.64 8.26
CA GLY A 66 -9.63 -3.58 8.50
C GLY A 66 -9.07 -4.17 7.20
N LEU A 67 -9.06 -3.40 6.12
CA LEU A 67 -8.47 -3.74 4.83
C LEU A 67 -7.02 -3.26 4.76
N THR A 68 -6.13 -4.05 4.18
CA THR A 68 -4.76 -3.60 3.94
C THR A 68 -4.69 -2.66 2.75
N SER A 69 -4.21 -1.43 2.93
CA SER A 69 -3.95 -0.50 1.84
C SER A 69 -2.61 -0.79 1.15
N ILE A 70 -2.64 -1.07 -0.16
CA ILE A 70 -1.46 -1.29 -1.00
C ILE A 70 -1.48 -0.25 -2.12
N VAL A 71 -0.47 0.60 -2.19
CA VAL A 71 -0.42 1.68 -3.19
C VAL A 71 0.60 1.32 -4.28
N ARG A 72 0.16 1.25 -5.54
CA ARG A 72 1.11 1.27 -6.66
C ARG A 72 1.50 2.71 -6.95
N VAL A 73 2.78 3.02 -6.78
CA VAL A 73 3.33 4.34 -7.09
C VAL A 73 3.85 4.38 -8.53
N ASN A 74 4.13 5.57 -9.07
CA ASN A 74 4.53 5.70 -10.47
C ASN A 74 6.05 5.64 -10.74
N ALA A 75 6.88 5.54 -9.70
CA ALA A 75 8.34 5.49 -9.85
C ALA A 75 9.04 4.78 -8.68
N ASN A 76 10.23 4.24 -8.94
CA ASN A 76 11.14 3.74 -7.90
C ASN A 76 11.98 4.88 -7.30
N ASP A 77 11.30 5.84 -6.67
CA ASP A 77 11.92 7.02 -6.03
C ASP A 77 11.79 6.94 -4.50
N GLN A 78 12.87 7.23 -3.77
CA GLN A 78 12.89 7.19 -2.30
C GLN A 78 11.83 8.14 -1.70
N GLY A 79 11.78 9.37 -2.24
CA GLY A 79 10.84 10.42 -1.86
C GLY A 79 9.40 9.96 -1.93
N LEU A 80 9.05 9.36 -3.05
CA LEU A 80 7.73 8.82 -3.30
C LEU A 80 7.40 7.65 -2.37
N ILE A 81 8.33 6.71 -2.18
CA ILE A 81 8.11 5.51 -1.35
C ILE A 81 7.83 5.89 0.11
N TYR A 82 8.70 6.68 0.75
CA TYR A 82 8.47 7.03 2.15
C TYR A 82 7.23 7.89 2.34
N ARG A 83 6.97 8.82 1.40
CA ARG A 83 5.81 9.72 1.48
C ARG A 83 4.51 8.92 1.40
N THR A 84 4.45 7.88 0.58
CA THR A 84 3.29 6.98 0.50
C THR A 84 3.04 6.28 1.84
N PHE A 85 4.10 5.85 2.54
CA PHE A 85 3.96 5.31 3.89
C PHE A 85 3.61 6.37 4.95
N ASP A 86 4.10 7.61 4.82
CA ASP A 86 3.73 8.73 5.70
C ASP A 86 2.24 9.09 5.56
N ARG A 87 1.67 8.86 4.37
CA ARG A 87 0.24 9.02 4.07
C ARG A 87 -0.62 7.83 4.51
N GLY A 88 -0.05 6.86 5.22
CA GLY A 88 -0.83 5.78 5.84
C GLY A 88 -0.95 4.51 5.00
N ALA A 89 -0.26 4.37 3.87
CA ALA A 89 -0.20 3.07 3.19
C ALA A 89 0.42 1.98 4.09
N GLN A 90 -0.05 0.75 3.98
CA GLN A 90 0.56 -0.40 4.68
C GLN A 90 1.48 -1.22 3.79
N GLY A 91 1.37 -1.07 2.47
CA GLY A 91 2.25 -1.67 1.46
C GLY A 91 2.39 -0.77 0.23
N VAL A 92 3.46 -0.98 -0.53
CA VAL A 92 3.71 -0.31 -1.81
C VAL A 92 3.98 -1.35 -2.89
N CYS A 93 3.50 -1.09 -4.10
CA CYS A 93 3.92 -1.77 -5.32
C CYS A 93 4.74 -0.79 -6.15
N ILE A 94 5.94 -1.20 -6.56
CA ILE A 94 6.86 -0.36 -7.34
C ILE A 94 6.93 -0.92 -8.76
N PRO A 95 6.64 -0.10 -9.79
CA PRO A 95 6.68 -0.54 -11.16
C PRO A 95 8.11 -0.71 -11.67
N HIS A 96 8.26 -1.51 -12.73
CA HIS A 96 9.49 -1.62 -13.52
C HIS A 96 10.76 -1.97 -12.73
N VAL A 97 10.66 -2.74 -11.65
CA VAL A 97 11.82 -3.28 -10.95
C VAL A 97 12.38 -4.48 -11.73
N ASN A 98 13.50 -4.27 -12.43
CA ASN A 98 14.12 -5.24 -13.32
C ASN A 98 15.47 -5.76 -12.81
N THR A 99 16.04 -5.12 -11.79
CA THR A 99 17.35 -5.47 -11.22
C THR A 99 17.32 -5.64 -9.70
N GLY A 100 18.29 -6.38 -9.16
CA GLY A 100 18.46 -6.52 -7.71
C GLY A 100 18.76 -5.18 -7.02
N ALA A 101 19.52 -4.28 -7.67
CA ALA A 101 19.81 -2.95 -7.14
C ALA A 101 18.53 -2.10 -7.01
N GLU A 102 17.66 -2.13 -8.02
CA GLU A 102 16.36 -1.47 -7.96
C GLU A 102 15.48 -2.05 -6.85
N ALA A 103 15.47 -3.37 -6.66
CA ALA A 103 14.74 -3.99 -5.55
C ALA A 103 15.29 -3.58 -4.18
N HIS A 104 16.61 -3.48 -4.03
CA HIS A 104 17.23 -2.96 -2.80
C HIS A 104 16.85 -1.50 -2.52
N ASN A 105 16.76 -0.65 -3.55
CA ASN A 105 16.28 0.73 -3.42
C ASN A 105 14.86 0.76 -2.83
N VAL A 106 13.95 -0.09 -3.33
CA VAL A 106 12.58 -0.19 -2.80
C VAL A 106 12.57 -0.50 -1.31
N VAL A 107 13.33 -1.51 -0.90
CA VAL A 107 13.40 -1.93 0.50
C VAL A 107 13.99 -0.83 1.37
N ALA A 108 15.04 -0.15 0.91
CA ALA A 108 15.67 0.96 1.62
C ALA A 108 14.67 2.10 1.87
N GLY A 109 13.86 2.48 0.88
CA GLY A 109 12.87 3.56 1.03
C GLY A 109 11.67 3.21 1.90
N GLY A 110 11.42 1.92 2.13
CA GLY A 110 10.34 1.46 3.00
C GLY A 110 10.73 1.24 4.46
N LYS A 111 12.01 1.37 4.83
CA LYS A 111 12.52 1.04 6.15
C LYS A 111 13.28 2.20 6.77
N PHE A 112 13.04 2.45 8.06
CA PHE A 112 13.82 3.40 8.84
C PHE A 112 15.26 2.93 9.01
N ALA A 113 16.18 3.87 9.26
CA ALA A 113 17.53 3.57 9.71
C ALA A 113 17.51 2.66 10.97
N PRO A 114 18.44 1.69 11.11
CA PRO A 114 19.56 1.38 10.20
C PRO A 114 19.20 0.38 9.08
N LEU A 115 17.96 -0.08 9.00
CA LEU A 115 17.53 -1.10 8.04
C LEU A 115 17.27 -0.54 6.63
N GLY A 116 17.04 0.77 6.53
CA GLY A 116 16.86 1.49 5.28
C GLY A 116 17.19 2.97 5.42
N GLN A 117 16.58 3.77 4.56
CA GLN A 117 16.87 5.20 4.36
C GLN A 117 15.62 6.09 4.50
N ARG A 118 14.51 5.53 5.00
CA ARG A 118 13.36 6.32 5.43
C ARG A 118 13.62 7.03 6.76
#